data_AF-A0A816RLX5-F1
#
_entry.id   AF-A0A816RLX5-F1
#
_cell.length_a   1.000
_cell.length_b   1.000
_cell.length_c   1.000
_cell.angle_alpha   90.00
_cell.angle_beta   90.00
_cell.angle_gamma   90.00
#
_symmetry.space_group_name_H-M   'P 1'
#
loop_
_entity.id
_entity.type
_entity.pdbx_description
1 polymer ?
#
loop_
_entity_poly.entity_id
_entity_poly.type
_entity_poly.pdbx_seq_one_letter_code
_entity_poly.pdbx_strand_id
1 'polypeptide(L)'
;MSDSEFDKKIRRSAGGFLSVSGFFSTTANRSYVENYAGNDTNETDRTQSALFEIEIDETVNKFQYADISKNSAFENEAEILFTMGAVFRIQSVDHDSRGVWSVKLKLTGEEYEELQKLTHRMIDKTLGGGPKVSLASLMIKMGKYGEAQQLLSEIIDDPSIIIDSKALAGVHHHLGLVYKYMEQEQNAVKHYQLSLQMKRQLEEPEPSSLACTMNCLGLRCLPQEQEPIIECLIVISQLYYEYNMFHDALETRQRALSLQSKLYTSDHIDIASSLLFIGQLYRHTKNYDQTLVYFNQCLKIYPVNYGEEHVDITQLLRKIELTTNQMNEEAIVGDGVPL
;
A
#
# COMPACT_ATOMS: atom_id res chain seq x y z
N MET A 1 -19.31 35.76 0.73
CA MET A 1 -18.21 35.19 -0.07
C MET A 1 -18.38 33.68 -0.04
N SER A 2 -18.36 33.00 -1.18
CA SER A 2 -18.45 31.54 -1.21
C SER A 2 -17.19 30.96 -0.58
N ASP A 3 -17.32 30.15 0.48
CA ASP A 3 -16.19 29.42 1.08
C ASP A 3 -15.42 28.70 -0.04
N SER A 4 -14.16 29.08 -0.21
CA SER A 4 -13.29 28.45 -1.19
C SER A 4 -13.07 26.98 -0.80
N GLU A 5 -12.73 26.11 -1.76
CA GLU A 5 -12.40 24.71 -1.46
C GLU A 5 -11.25 24.60 -0.45
N PHE A 6 -10.34 25.58 -0.46
CA PHE A 6 -9.25 25.72 0.50
C PHE A 6 -9.77 25.98 1.92
N ASP A 7 -10.72 26.91 2.10
CA ASP A 7 -11.31 27.26 3.40
C ASP A 7 -11.96 26.03 4.06
N LYS A 8 -12.63 25.20 3.26
CA LYS A 8 -13.23 23.95 3.72
C LYS A 8 -12.17 22.92 4.09
N LYS A 9 -11.09 22.81 3.32
CA LYS A 9 -9.99 21.86 3.57
C LYS A 9 -9.21 22.22 4.83
N ILE A 10 -8.83 23.48 5.01
CA ILE A 10 -8.05 23.91 6.17
C ILE A 10 -8.87 23.79 7.47
N ARG A 11 -10.17 24.12 7.45
CA ARG A 11 -11.05 23.92 8.63
C ARG A 11 -11.23 22.44 8.99
N ARG A 12 -11.28 21.54 8.00
CA ARG A 12 -11.35 20.08 8.22
C ARG A 12 -10.07 19.50 8.82
N SER A 13 -8.94 20.23 8.79
CA SER A 13 -7.69 19.76 9.41
C SER A 13 -7.71 19.85 10.95
N ALA A 14 -8.66 20.61 11.53
CA ALA A 14 -8.84 20.66 12.98
C ALA A 14 -9.13 19.27 13.54
N GLY A 15 -8.42 18.90 14.61
CA GLY A 15 -8.41 17.55 15.17
C GLY A 15 -7.47 16.57 14.47
N GLY A 16 -6.81 16.96 13.38
CA GLY A 16 -5.78 16.16 12.70
C GLY A 16 -4.38 16.32 13.29
N PHE A 17 -3.41 15.63 12.69
CA PHE A 17 -2.00 15.75 13.04
C PHE A 17 -1.21 16.43 11.91
N LEU A 18 -0.25 17.26 12.29
CA LEU A 18 0.73 17.88 11.41
C LEU A 18 2.12 17.33 11.76
N SER A 19 2.85 16.81 10.77
CA SER A 19 4.24 16.39 10.93
C SER A 19 5.12 17.20 9.98
N VAL A 20 6.29 17.60 10.47
CA VAL A 20 7.27 18.36 9.69
C VAL A 20 8.42 17.45 9.24
N SER A 21 8.73 17.49 7.95
CA SER A 21 9.79 16.70 7.31
C SER A 21 11.18 17.33 7.39
N GLY A 22 11.31 18.48 8.07
CA GLY A 22 12.57 19.19 8.26
C GLY A 22 12.59 19.93 9.59
N PHE A 23 13.70 20.62 9.85
CA PHE A 23 13.80 21.50 11.01
C PHE A 23 12.87 22.68 10.86
N PHE A 24 12.16 23.00 11.94
CA PHE A 24 11.17 24.06 11.94
C PHE A 24 11.54 25.07 13.02
N SER A 25 12.01 26.24 12.62
CA SER A 25 12.37 27.32 13.55
C SER A 25 11.18 28.22 13.83
N THR A 26 11.03 28.62 15.10
CA THR A 26 9.89 29.36 15.63
C THR A 26 10.34 30.35 16.69
N THR A 27 9.47 31.30 17.02
CA THR A 27 9.78 32.36 17.99
C THR A 27 8.71 32.41 19.08
N ALA A 28 9.12 32.64 20.32
CA ALA A 28 8.19 32.88 21.43
C ALA A 28 7.64 34.32 21.41
N ASN A 29 8.22 35.22 20.60
CA ASN A 29 7.82 36.62 20.56
C ASN A 29 6.79 36.86 19.45
N ARG A 30 5.53 37.06 19.86
CA ARG A 30 4.39 37.30 18.98
C ARG A 30 4.58 38.50 18.03
N SER A 31 5.30 39.54 18.47
CA SER A 31 5.48 40.76 17.67
C SER A 31 6.29 40.53 16.39
N TYR A 32 7.26 39.62 16.41
CA TYR A 32 7.99 39.24 15.19
C TYR A 32 7.07 38.52 14.21
N VAL A 33 6.24 37.59 14.70
CA VAL A 33 5.35 36.81 13.84
C VAL A 33 4.26 37.68 13.21
N GLU A 34 3.72 38.64 13.94
CA GLU A 34 2.73 39.58 13.41
C GLU A 34 3.30 40.50 12.32
N ASN A 35 4.59 40.81 12.37
CA ASN A 35 5.28 41.55 11.29
C ASN A 35 5.51 40.68 10.04
N TYR A 36 5.79 39.38 10.22
CA TYR A 36 6.00 38.44 9.11
C TYR A 36 4.70 37.98 8.44
N ALA A 37 3.60 37.87 9.20
CA ALA A 37 2.30 37.44 8.67
C ALA A 37 1.66 38.47 7.72
N GLY A 38 2.15 39.71 7.72
CA GLY A 38 1.69 40.78 6.85
C GLY A 38 0.26 41.27 7.13
N ASN A 39 -0.07 42.46 6.62
CA ASN A 39 -1.45 42.85 6.40
C ASN A 39 -1.76 42.50 4.95
N ASP A 40 -2.58 41.48 4.70
CA ASP A 40 -2.93 41.03 3.36
C ASP A 40 -3.92 42.04 2.72
N THR A 41 -3.43 43.23 2.37
CA THR A 41 -4.23 44.32 1.78
C THR A 41 -4.10 44.39 0.27
N ASN A 42 -3.31 43.50 -0.35
CA ASN A 42 -3.11 43.50 -1.80
C ASN A 42 -3.88 42.33 -2.44
N GLU A 43 -5.05 42.64 -3.00
CA GLU A 43 -5.96 41.71 -3.71
C GLU A 43 -5.33 40.98 -4.92
N THR A 44 -4.06 41.22 -5.24
CA THR A 44 -3.38 40.70 -6.43
C THR A 44 -2.54 39.44 -6.20
N ASP A 45 -2.28 39.05 -4.95
CA ASP A 45 -1.46 37.87 -4.65
C ASP A 45 -2.33 36.66 -4.25
N ARG A 46 -2.03 35.49 -4.82
CA ARG A 46 -2.80 34.24 -4.57
C ARG A 46 -2.38 33.53 -3.28
N THR A 47 -1.56 34.18 -2.46
CA THR A 47 -1.01 33.64 -1.22
C THR A 47 -1.93 33.99 -0.06
N GLN A 48 -2.19 33.02 0.83
CA GLN A 48 -2.90 33.26 2.09
C GLN A 48 -1.94 33.08 3.26
N SER A 49 -1.97 34.01 4.20
CA SER A 49 -1.11 33.97 5.39
C SER A 49 -1.72 33.09 6.48
N ALA A 50 -0.88 32.24 7.08
CA ALA A 50 -1.25 31.39 8.21
C ALA A 50 -0.24 31.52 9.35
N LEU A 51 -0.75 31.79 10.53
CA LEU A 51 -0.05 31.88 11.80
C LEU A 51 -0.18 30.54 12.54
N PHE A 52 0.95 29.92 12.88
CA PHE A 52 0.97 28.72 13.70
C PHE A 52 1.34 29.07 15.14
N GLU A 53 0.42 28.84 16.07
CA GLU A 53 0.64 29.05 17.50
C GLU A 53 0.86 27.69 18.16
N ILE A 54 2.06 27.45 18.70
CA ILE A 54 2.47 26.14 19.23
C ILE A 54 2.47 26.18 20.75
N GLU A 55 1.62 25.36 21.36
CA GLU A 55 1.63 25.05 22.78
C GLU A 55 2.62 23.91 23.05
N ILE A 56 3.64 24.20 23.86
CA ILE A 56 4.64 23.23 24.31
C ILE A 56 4.36 22.90 25.77
N ASP A 57 4.23 21.61 26.07
CA ASP A 57 4.30 21.13 27.44
C ASP A 57 5.76 20.79 27.76
N GLU A 58 6.43 21.63 28.56
CA GLU A 58 7.85 21.46 28.92
C GLU A 58 8.13 20.20 29.75
N THR A 59 7.08 19.55 30.27
CA THR A 59 7.18 18.27 30.96
C THR A 59 7.28 17.08 30.00
N VAL A 60 6.95 17.30 28.72
CA VAL A 60 6.96 16.30 27.66
C VAL A 60 8.31 16.31 26.92
N ASN A 61 8.70 15.13 26.44
CA ASN A 61 9.96 14.76 25.80
C ASN A 61 10.77 15.91 25.13
N LYS A 62 11.90 16.28 25.77
CA LYS A 62 12.81 17.36 25.33
C LYS A 62 13.59 17.10 24.04
N PHE A 63 13.52 15.89 23.46
CA PHE A 63 14.23 15.60 22.20
C PHE A 63 13.56 16.21 20.95
N GLN A 64 12.33 16.72 21.08
CA GLN A 64 11.56 17.23 19.95
C GLN A 64 11.82 18.71 19.63
N TYR A 65 12.43 19.46 20.55
CA TYR A 65 12.75 20.89 20.34
C TYR A 65 13.97 21.33 21.16
N ALA A 66 14.59 22.43 20.75
CA ALA A 66 15.71 23.04 21.43
C ALA A 66 15.58 24.57 21.44
N ASP A 67 15.94 25.19 22.56
CA ASP A 67 16.16 26.63 22.64
C ASP A 67 17.51 26.96 21.98
N ILE A 68 17.45 27.70 20.87
CA ILE A 68 18.60 28.15 20.10
C ILE A 68 18.77 29.67 20.13
N SER A 69 18.22 30.35 21.14
CA SER A 69 18.27 31.82 21.30
C SER A 69 19.69 32.40 21.20
N LYS A 70 20.70 31.63 21.61
CA LYS A 70 22.13 32.02 21.52
C LYS A 70 22.64 32.12 20.08
N ASN A 71 21.93 31.51 19.14
CA ASN A 71 22.27 31.44 17.73
C ASN A 71 21.27 32.21 16.85
N SER A 72 20.30 32.92 17.45
CA SER A 72 19.32 33.69 16.70
C SER A 72 19.96 34.83 15.93
N ALA A 73 19.39 35.12 14.76
CA ALA A 73 19.72 36.28 13.96
C ALA A 73 19.23 37.61 14.57
N PHE A 74 18.32 37.55 15.56
CA PHE A 74 17.73 38.71 16.21
C PHE A 74 18.19 38.80 17.68
N GLU A 75 18.64 39.99 18.10
CA GLU A 75 19.06 40.21 19.49
C GLU A 75 17.86 40.06 20.44
N ASN A 76 18.05 39.29 21.53
CA ASN A 76 17.05 38.98 22.56
C ASN A 76 15.82 38.21 22.06
N GLU A 77 15.92 37.47 20.96
CA GLU A 77 14.86 36.56 20.54
C GLU A 77 14.98 35.19 21.23
N ALA A 78 13.84 34.72 21.77
CA ALA A 78 13.69 33.35 22.22
C ALA A 78 13.32 32.44 21.04
N GLU A 79 14.33 31.97 20.31
CA GLU A 79 14.17 31.12 19.12
C GLU A 79 14.14 29.64 19.51
N ILE A 80 13.08 28.94 19.10
CA ILE A 80 12.84 27.53 19.39
C ILE A 80 12.88 26.73 18.09
N LEU A 81 13.81 25.76 18.03
CA LEU A 81 14.00 24.87 16.88
C LEU A 81 13.39 23.51 17.15
N PHE A 82 12.42 23.09 16.33
CA PHE A 82 11.87 21.75 16.35
C PHE A 82 12.65 20.80 15.45
N THR A 83 12.83 19.56 15.93
CA THR A 83 13.53 18.51 15.19
C THR A 83 12.66 17.90 14.10
N MET A 84 13.31 17.28 13.11
CA MET A 84 12.60 16.52 12.08
C MET A 84 11.78 15.39 12.72
N GLY A 85 10.52 15.26 12.32
CA GLY A 85 9.61 14.26 12.89
C GLY A 85 8.85 14.71 14.14
N ALA A 86 8.99 15.96 14.57
CA ALA A 86 8.04 16.54 15.52
C ALA A 86 6.60 16.45 14.97
N VAL A 87 5.68 16.02 15.82
CA VAL A 87 4.27 15.86 15.48
C VAL A 87 3.43 16.78 16.36
N PHE A 88 2.52 17.52 15.74
CA PHE A 88 1.63 18.45 16.39
C PHE A 88 0.17 18.04 16.18
N ARG A 89 -0.63 18.12 17.24
CA ARG A 89 -2.09 18.05 17.12
C ARG A 89 -2.63 19.42 16.73
N ILE A 90 -3.45 19.48 15.68
CA ILE A 90 -4.17 20.69 15.30
C ILE A 90 -5.38 20.83 16.22
N GLN A 91 -5.34 21.77 17.16
CA GLN A 91 -6.43 22.02 18.12
C GLN A 91 -7.57 22.81 17.49
N SER A 92 -7.26 23.93 16.86
CA SER A 92 -8.24 24.79 16.18
C SER A 92 -7.64 25.45 14.95
N VAL A 93 -8.53 25.82 14.03
CA VAL A 93 -8.22 26.59 12.83
C VAL A 93 -9.24 27.73 12.75
N ASP A 94 -8.76 28.92 13.02
CA ASP A 94 -9.54 30.15 13.07
C ASP A 94 -9.13 31.07 11.91
N HIS A 95 -10.01 31.97 11.49
CA HIS A 95 -9.73 32.95 10.44
C HIS A 95 -10.06 34.33 10.99
N ASP A 96 -9.04 35.18 11.11
CA ASP A 96 -9.20 36.49 11.74
C ASP A 96 -9.77 37.53 10.75
N SER A 97 -10.20 38.67 11.30
CA SER A 97 -10.76 39.78 10.52
C SER A 97 -9.73 40.48 9.61
N ARG A 98 -8.44 40.16 9.73
CA ARG A 98 -7.35 40.66 8.88
C ARG A 98 -7.07 39.72 7.70
N GLY A 99 -7.78 38.60 7.59
CA GLY A 99 -7.60 37.62 6.53
C GLY A 99 -6.54 36.56 6.82
N VAL A 100 -5.96 36.55 8.04
CA VAL A 100 -4.91 35.61 8.45
C VAL A 100 -5.54 34.38 9.11
N TRP A 101 -5.12 33.19 8.70
CA TRP A 101 -5.50 31.95 9.35
C TRP A 101 -4.69 31.75 10.63
N SER A 102 -5.33 31.44 11.75
CA SER A 102 -4.69 31.13 13.02
C SER A 102 -4.86 29.64 13.32
N VAL A 103 -3.76 28.90 13.33
CA VAL A 103 -3.73 27.45 13.55
C VAL A 103 -3.08 27.18 14.90
N LYS A 104 -3.87 26.69 15.85
CA LYS A 104 -3.37 26.29 17.17
C LYS A 104 -2.88 24.86 17.13
N LEU A 105 -1.64 24.67 17.52
CA LEU A 105 -0.92 23.41 17.53
C LEU A 105 -0.54 23.06 18.97
N LYS A 106 -0.67 21.78 19.33
CA LYS A 106 -0.09 21.25 20.57
C LYS A 106 0.99 20.25 20.22
N LEU A 107 2.19 20.41 20.78
CA LEU A 107 3.25 19.41 20.62
C LEU A 107 2.78 18.08 21.22
N THR A 108 2.94 16.99 20.47
CA THR A 108 2.51 15.65 20.89
C THR A 108 3.66 14.66 20.86
N GLY A 109 3.78 13.86 21.91
CA GLY A 109 4.71 12.74 22.02
C GLY A 109 4.01 11.38 22.06
N GLU A 110 4.75 10.37 22.51
CA GLU A 110 4.29 8.99 22.61
C GLU A 110 3.17 8.80 23.64
N GLU A 111 2.92 9.77 24.52
CA GLU A 111 1.88 9.71 25.54
C GLU A 111 0.44 9.79 25.00
N TYR A 112 0.24 10.16 23.73
CA TYR A 112 -1.09 10.26 23.12
C TYR A 112 -1.54 8.95 22.46
N GLU A 113 -2.55 8.31 23.03
CA GLU A 113 -3.10 7.01 22.58
C GLU A 113 -3.52 7.00 21.09
N GLU A 114 -4.07 8.11 20.58
CA GLU A 114 -4.45 8.22 19.17
C GLU A 114 -3.25 8.21 18.23
N LEU A 115 -2.15 8.85 18.63
CA LEU A 115 -0.90 8.85 17.86
C LEU A 115 -0.26 7.45 17.93
N GLN A 116 -0.27 6.79 19.09
CA GLN A 116 0.17 5.39 19.21
C GLN A 116 -0.64 4.45 18.32
N LYS A 117 -1.96 4.60 18.26
CA LYS A 117 -2.86 3.81 17.39
C LYS A 117 -2.57 4.08 15.91
N LEU A 118 -2.33 5.33 15.53
CA LEU A 118 -1.97 5.69 14.15
C LEU A 118 -0.61 5.09 13.78
N THR A 119 0.39 5.24 14.65
CA THR A 119 1.74 4.67 14.47
C THR A 119 1.70 3.15 14.41
N HIS A 120 0.96 2.47 15.29
CA HIS A 120 0.74 1.02 15.22
C HIS A 120 0.07 0.63 13.91
N ARG A 121 -1.01 1.30 13.50
CA ARG A 121 -1.65 1.02 12.21
C ARG A 121 -0.71 1.24 11.02
N MET A 122 0.17 2.24 11.07
CA MET A 122 1.19 2.45 10.05
C MET A 122 2.23 1.34 10.09
N ILE A 123 2.71 0.92 11.25
CA ILE A 123 3.64 -0.20 11.39
C ILE A 123 3.01 -1.50 10.87
N ASP A 124 1.76 -1.78 11.25
CA ASP A 124 1.02 -2.97 10.84
C ASP A 124 0.76 -3.00 9.34
N LYS A 125 0.37 -1.86 8.74
CA LYS A 125 0.10 -1.75 7.30
C LYS A 125 1.37 -1.71 6.45
N THR A 126 2.45 -1.17 6.96
CA THR A 126 3.65 -0.89 6.15
C THR A 126 4.72 -1.97 6.30
N LEU A 127 4.77 -2.69 7.43
CA LEU A 127 5.96 -3.46 7.80
C LEU A 127 5.73 -4.88 8.32
N GLY A 128 4.48 -5.29 8.61
CA GLY A 128 4.08 -6.68 8.90
C GLY A 128 5.07 -7.50 9.75
N GLY A 129 4.98 -7.42 11.08
CA GLY A 129 5.76 -8.27 12.00
C GLY A 129 6.53 -7.56 13.11
N GLY A 130 6.27 -6.28 13.37
CA GLY A 130 6.87 -5.51 14.47
C GLY A 130 8.28 -4.95 14.18
N PRO A 131 8.89 -4.25 15.17
CA PRO A 131 10.11 -3.46 14.95
C PRO A 131 11.33 -4.29 14.52
N LYS A 132 11.51 -5.50 15.09
CA LYS A 132 12.64 -6.36 14.76
C LYS A 132 12.54 -6.96 13.34
N VAL A 133 11.34 -7.34 12.89
CA VAL A 133 11.11 -7.80 11.50
C VAL A 133 11.31 -6.66 10.51
N SER A 134 10.90 -5.45 10.88
CA SER A 134 11.15 -4.23 10.10
C SER A 134 12.64 -3.96 9.94
N LEU A 135 13.40 -4.05 11.03
CA LEU A 135 14.85 -3.91 11.01
C LEU A 135 15.50 -4.98 10.13
N ALA A 136 15.08 -6.24 10.26
CA ALA A 136 15.56 -7.31 9.39
C ALA A 136 15.26 -7.05 7.90
N SER A 137 14.07 -6.54 7.58
CA SER A 137 13.70 -6.13 6.22
C SER A 137 14.64 -5.05 5.66
N LEU A 138 14.98 -4.04 6.48
CA LEU A 138 15.95 -3.01 6.12
C LEU A 138 17.35 -3.59 5.93
N MET A 139 17.80 -4.48 6.83
CA MET A 139 19.09 -5.16 6.72
C MET A 139 19.20 -5.97 5.42
N ILE A 140 18.13 -6.67 5.02
CA ILE A 140 18.06 -7.39 3.72
C ILE A 140 18.25 -6.40 2.56
N LYS A 141 17.54 -5.26 2.58
CA LYS A 141 17.68 -4.22 1.54
C LYS A 141 19.08 -3.62 1.50
N MET A 142 19.76 -3.54 2.64
CA MET A 142 21.14 -3.07 2.76
C MET A 142 22.20 -4.14 2.41
N GLY A 143 21.79 -5.37 2.05
CA GLY A 143 22.71 -6.46 1.74
C GLY A 143 23.33 -7.15 2.98
N LYS A 144 22.86 -6.82 4.19
CA LYS A 144 23.35 -7.36 5.47
C LYS A 144 22.66 -8.68 5.81
N TYR A 145 22.83 -9.69 4.97
CA TYR A 145 22.06 -10.94 5.08
C TYR A 145 22.37 -11.75 6.34
N GLY A 146 23.64 -11.83 6.77
CA GLY A 146 24.02 -12.55 7.99
C GLY A 146 23.43 -11.94 9.27
N GLU A 147 23.50 -10.61 9.40
CA GLU A 147 22.90 -9.90 10.54
C GLU A 147 21.35 -10.05 10.54
N ALA A 148 20.73 -9.96 9.36
CA ALA A 148 19.29 -10.18 9.20
C ALA A 148 18.88 -11.61 9.57
N GLN A 149 19.67 -12.62 9.17
CA GLN A 149 19.45 -14.01 9.51
C GLN A 149 19.46 -14.20 11.02
N GLN A 150 20.51 -13.71 11.68
CA GLN A 150 20.67 -13.84 13.12
C GLN A 150 19.50 -13.20 13.86
N LEU A 151 19.14 -11.96 13.50
CA LEU A 151 18.02 -11.24 14.12
C LEU A 151 16.69 -11.99 13.96
N LEU A 152 16.42 -12.56 12.77
CA LEU A 152 15.19 -13.30 12.52
C LEU A 152 15.17 -14.66 13.22
N SER A 153 16.31 -15.34 13.33
CA SER A 153 16.44 -16.58 14.11
C SER A 153 16.24 -16.35 15.60
N GLU A 154 16.81 -15.27 16.15
CA GLU A 154 16.61 -14.88 17.56
C GLU A 154 15.12 -14.66 17.89
N ILE A 155 14.32 -14.13 16.95
CA ILE A 155 12.88 -13.96 17.13
C ILE A 155 12.15 -15.31 17.28
N ILE A 156 12.61 -16.35 16.59
CA ILE A 156 12.00 -17.68 16.63
C ILE A 156 12.48 -18.47 17.85
N ASP A 157 13.78 -18.37 18.17
CA ASP A 157 14.44 -19.21 19.16
C ASP A 157 14.29 -18.69 20.59
N ASP A 158 13.96 -17.40 20.78
CA ASP A 158 13.76 -16.81 22.10
C ASP A 158 12.32 -17.04 22.61
N PRO A 159 12.12 -17.94 23.60
CA PRO A 159 10.79 -18.24 24.13
C PRO A 159 10.18 -17.09 24.95
N SER A 160 10.94 -16.03 25.26
CA SER A 160 10.42 -14.83 25.91
C SER A 160 9.67 -13.90 24.95
N ILE A 161 9.89 -14.06 23.64
CA ILE A 161 9.23 -13.26 22.61
C ILE A 161 7.90 -13.92 22.24
N ILE A 162 6.80 -13.31 22.69
CA ILE A 162 5.45 -13.72 22.27
C ILE A 162 5.21 -13.12 20.88
N ILE A 163 5.21 -13.98 19.85
CA ILE A 163 4.94 -13.60 18.47
C ILE A 163 3.59 -14.15 18.01
N ASP A 164 2.76 -13.30 17.42
CA ASP A 164 1.50 -13.74 16.83
C ASP A 164 1.72 -14.52 15.51
N SER A 165 0.72 -15.29 15.08
CA SER A 165 0.81 -16.12 13.87
C SER A 165 1.05 -15.31 12.59
N LYS A 166 0.58 -14.05 12.51
CA LYS A 166 0.75 -13.18 11.33
C LYS A 166 2.19 -12.68 11.24
N ALA A 167 2.75 -12.23 12.36
CA ALA A 167 4.13 -11.80 12.51
C ALA A 167 5.08 -12.98 12.28
N LEU A 168 4.79 -14.16 12.83
CA LEU A 168 5.61 -15.36 12.61
C LEU A 168 5.64 -15.77 11.13
N ALA A 169 4.50 -15.69 10.44
CA ALA A 169 4.46 -15.91 9.00
C ALA A 169 5.30 -14.88 8.22
N GLY A 170 5.35 -13.63 8.71
CA GLY A 170 6.23 -12.57 8.20
C GLY A 170 7.71 -12.85 8.45
N VAL A 171 8.09 -13.36 9.61
CA VAL A 171 9.47 -13.79 9.94
C VAL A 171 9.93 -14.87 8.96
N HIS A 172 9.13 -15.92 8.76
CA HIS A 172 9.45 -16.99 7.81
C HIS A 172 9.56 -16.46 6.36
N HIS A 173 8.75 -15.47 5.96
CA HIS A 173 8.91 -14.83 4.64
C HIS A 173 10.27 -14.13 4.50
N HIS A 174 10.68 -13.36 5.50
CA HIS A 174 11.96 -12.64 5.48
C HIS A 174 13.16 -13.58 5.59
N LEU A 175 13.07 -14.67 6.35
CA LEU A 175 14.09 -15.73 6.35
C LEU A 175 14.23 -16.37 4.96
N GLY A 176 13.11 -16.61 4.28
CA GLY A 176 13.12 -17.06 2.88
C GLY A 176 13.90 -16.09 1.97
N LEU A 177 13.70 -14.78 2.14
CA LEU A 177 14.45 -13.74 1.40
C LEU A 177 15.93 -13.73 1.76
N VAL A 178 16.29 -13.83 3.04
CA VAL A 178 17.69 -13.90 3.48
C VAL A 178 18.39 -15.09 2.85
N TYR A 179 17.82 -16.30 2.97
CA TYR A 179 18.41 -17.50 2.39
C TYR A 179 18.48 -17.44 0.86
N LYS A 180 17.50 -16.80 0.21
CA LYS A 180 17.54 -16.52 -1.24
C LYS A 180 18.78 -15.69 -1.59
N TYR A 181 19.04 -14.58 -0.89
CA TYR A 181 20.19 -13.73 -1.19
C TYR A 181 21.53 -14.34 -0.78
N MET A 182 21.51 -15.32 0.13
CA MET A 182 22.67 -16.15 0.48
C MET A 182 22.87 -17.37 -0.43
N GLU A 183 22.08 -17.49 -1.51
CA GLU A 183 22.11 -18.60 -2.47
C GLU A 183 21.83 -19.99 -1.85
N GLN A 184 21.13 -20.03 -0.72
CA GLN A 184 20.72 -21.26 -0.04
C GLN A 184 19.28 -21.65 -0.42
N GLU A 185 19.12 -22.16 -1.64
CA GLU A 185 17.81 -22.37 -2.26
C GLU A 185 16.87 -23.29 -1.44
N GLN A 186 17.40 -24.40 -0.91
CA GLN A 186 16.61 -25.36 -0.11
C GLN A 186 16.05 -24.72 1.17
N ASN A 187 16.85 -23.88 1.83
CA ASN A 187 16.41 -23.16 3.03
C ASN A 187 15.39 -22.07 2.66
N ALA A 188 15.61 -21.35 1.56
CA ALA A 188 14.66 -20.35 1.08
C ALA A 188 13.27 -20.96 0.82
N VAL A 189 13.21 -22.06 0.07
CA VAL A 189 11.97 -22.79 -0.23
C VAL A 189 11.28 -23.25 1.04
N LYS A 190 12.00 -23.87 1.98
CA LYS A 190 11.46 -24.32 3.26
C LYS A 190 10.79 -23.17 4.03
N HIS A 191 11.46 -22.03 4.13
CA HIS A 191 10.94 -20.87 4.86
C HIS A 191 9.75 -20.20 4.14
N TYR A 192 9.74 -20.16 2.81
CA TYR A 192 8.57 -19.71 2.06
C TYR A 192 7.37 -20.65 2.22
N GLN A 193 7.57 -21.97 2.24
CA GLN A 193 6.49 -22.93 2.49
C GLN A 193 5.90 -22.79 3.89
N LEU A 194 6.73 -22.60 4.92
CA LEU A 194 6.26 -22.36 6.28
C LEU A 194 5.46 -21.05 6.37
N SER A 195 5.98 -19.97 5.78
CA SER A 195 5.26 -18.69 5.69
C SER A 195 3.90 -18.84 4.99
N LEU A 196 3.86 -19.60 3.89
CA LEU A 196 2.64 -19.86 3.13
C LEU A 196 1.61 -20.64 3.96
N GLN A 197 2.05 -21.70 4.63
CA GLN A 197 1.21 -22.54 5.49
C GLN A 197 0.59 -21.71 6.61
N MET A 198 1.40 -20.89 7.29
CA MET A 198 0.92 -20.02 8.36
C MET A 198 -0.07 -18.97 7.85
N LYS A 199 0.22 -18.30 6.73
CA LYS A 199 -0.71 -17.32 6.14
C LYS A 199 -2.05 -17.94 5.78
N ARG A 200 -2.06 -19.18 5.27
CA ARG A 200 -3.31 -19.92 4.95
C ARG A 200 -4.15 -20.29 6.17
N GLN A 201 -3.53 -20.40 7.34
CA GLN A 201 -4.22 -20.72 8.59
C GLN A 201 -4.79 -19.49 9.31
N LEU A 202 -4.49 -18.28 8.83
CA LEU A 202 -5.09 -17.06 9.37
C LEU A 202 -6.55 -16.95 8.94
N GLU A 203 -7.42 -16.43 9.83
CA GLU A 203 -8.85 -16.25 9.56
C GLU A 203 -9.11 -15.28 8.40
N GLU A 204 -8.24 -14.28 8.21
CA GLU A 204 -8.26 -13.35 7.07
C GLU A 204 -6.85 -13.22 6.47
N PRO A 205 -6.46 -14.07 5.50
CA PRO A 205 -5.15 -13.96 4.87
C PRO A 205 -5.04 -12.67 4.04
N GLU A 206 -3.99 -11.87 4.30
CA GLU A 206 -3.68 -10.69 3.48
C GLU A 206 -3.25 -11.14 2.07
N PRO A 207 -3.98 -10.78 0.99
CA PRO A 207 -3.77 -11.34 -0.35
C PRO A 207 -2.42 -10.97 -0.92
N SER A 208 -2.03 -9.70 -0.75
CA SER A 208 -0.71 -9.20 -1.15
C SER A 208 0.42 -9.95 -0.45
N SER A 209 0.25 -10.24 0.84
CA SER A 209 1.25 -10.99 1.62
C SER A 209 1.36 -12.45 1.18
N LEU A 210 0.23 -13.11 0.92
CA LEU A 210 0.16 -14.48 0.43
C LEU A 210 0.80 -14.58 -0.97
N ALA A 211 0.41 -13.66 -1.86
CA ALA A 211 0.92 -13.53 -3.21
C ALA A 211 2.43 -13.31 -3.26
N CYS A 212 2.96 -12.42 -2.42
CA CYS A 212 4.40 -12.16 -2.32
C CYS A 212 5.18 -13.43 -1.92
N THR A 213 4.71 -14.19 -0.93
CA THR A 213 5.35 -15.47 -0.54
C THR A 213 5.30 -16.48 -1.67
N MET A 214 4.15 -16.61 -2.35
CA MET A 214 3.98 -17.56 -3.45
C MET A 214 4.83 -17.20 -4.67
N ASN A 215 4.96 -15.91 -5.02
CA ASN A 215 5.83 -15.46 -6.10
C ASN A 215 7.30 -15.75 -5.79
N CYS A 216 7.72 -15.53 -4.54
CA CYS A 216 9.07 -15.87 -4.11
C CYS A 216 9.32 -17.38 -4.13
N LEU A 217 8.35 -18.20 -3.76
CA LEU A 217 8.45 -19.66 -3.86
C LEU A 217 8.55 -20.12 -5.33
N GLY A 218 7.66 -19.61 -6.20
CA GLY A 218 7.62 -19.96 -7.62
C GLY A 218 8.93 -19.66 -8.34
N LEU A 219 9.55 -18.50 -8.10
CA LEU A 219 10.84 -18.15 -8.71
C LEU A 219 12.02 -19.08 -8.36
N ARG A 220 11.84 -20.01 -7.40
CA ARG A 220 12.87 -20.89 -6.84
C ARG A 220 12.63 -22.38 -7.12
N CYS A 221 11.43 -22.75 -7.59
CA CYS A 221 11.24 -24.05 -8.23
C CYS A 221 12.15 -24.09 -9.47
N LEU A 222 12.93 -25.15 -9.61
CA LEU A 222 14.11 -25.21 -10.48
C LEU A 222 13.78 -24.80 -11.93
N PRO A 223 14.73 -24.23 -12.71
CA PRO A 223 14.52 -23.78 -14.09
C PRO A 223 14.00 -24.85 -15.07
N GLN A 224 14.07 -26.13 -14.69
CA GLN A 224 13.53 -27.25 -15.46
C GLN A 224 12.02 -27.46 -15.27
N GLU A 225 11.38 -26.73 -14.33
CA GLU A 225 9.99 -26.89 -13.96
C GLU A 225 9.23 -25.56 -14.14
N GLN A 226 9.00 -25.15 -15.40
CA GLN A 226 8.15 -23.98 -15.68
C GLN A 226 6.71 -24.17 -15.20
N GLU A 227 6.25 -25.41 -15.05
CA GLU A 227 4.91 -25.78 -14.58
C GLU A 227 4.61 -25.27 -13.16
N PRO A 228 5.44 -25.53 -12.11
CA PRO A 228 5.21 -24.99 -10.77
C PRO A 228 5.16 -23.46 -10.71
N ILE A 229 5.90 -22.76 -11.58
CA ILE A 229 5.84 -21.30 -11.68
C ILE A 229 4.47 -20.85 -12.21
N ILE A 230 3.99 -21.51 -13.26
CA ILE A 230 2.68 -21.28 -13.85
C ILE A 230 1.59 -21.52 -12.81
N GLU A 231 1.63 -22.65 -12.10
CA GLU A 231 0.67 -22.98 -11.04
C GLU A 231 0.67 -21.93 -9.92
N CYS A 232 1.85 -21.47 -9.48
CA CYS A 232 1.95 -20.40 -8.49
C CYS A 232 1.28 -19.12 -8.98
N LEU A 233 1.56 -18.68 -10.21
CA LEU A 233 0.95 -17.46 -10.79
C LEU A 233 -0.56 -17.60 -10.95
N ILE A 234 -1.06 -18.78 -11.32
CA ILE A 234 -2.49 -19.08 -11.40
C ILE A 234 -3.15 -18.87 -10.03
N VAL A 235 -2.61 -19.49 -8.98
CA VAL A 235 -3.18 -19.37 -7.63
C VAL A 235 -3.07 -17.94 -7.10
N ILE A 236 -1.96 -17.23 -7.35
CA ILE A 236 -1.80 -15.82 -6.98
C ILE A 236 -2.87 -14.95 -7.64
N SER A 237 -3.11 -15.14 -8.94
CA SER A 237 -4.12 -14.36 -9.65
C SER A 237 -5.55 -14.62 -9.15
N GLN A 238 -5.84 -15.86 -8.74
CA GLN A 238 -7.12 -16.23 -8.13
C GLN A 238 -7.30 -15.53 -6.78
N LEU A 239 -6.26 -15.51 -5.95
CA LEU A 239 -6.27 -14.80 -4.68
C LEU A 239 -6.48 -13.30 -4.85
N TYR A 240 -5.80 -12.67 -5.82
CA TYR A 240 -6.05 -11.27 -6.12
C TYR A 240 -7.49 -11.00 -6.56
N TYR A 241 -8.09 -11.90 -7.36
CA TYR A 241 -9.47 -11.78 -7.79
C TYR A 241 -10.47 -11.89 -6.63
N GLU A 242 -10.31 -12.85 -5.73
CA GLU A 242 -11.20 -13.06 -4.56
C GLU A 242 -11.26 -11.83 -3.65
N TYR A 243 -10.19 -11.03 -3.63
CA TYR A 243 -10.09 -9.81 -2.85
C TYR A 243 -10.30 -8.53 -3.67
N ASN A 244 -10.88 -8.64 -4.87
CA ASN A 244 -11.21 -7.53 -5.76
C ASN A 244 -9.99 -6.70 -6.24
N MET A 245 -8.78 -7.25 -6.16
CA MET A 245 -7.55 -6.66 -6.71
C MET A 245 -7.41 -7.01 -8.20
N PHE A 246 -8.37 -6.56 -9.02
CA PHE A 246 -8.54 -7.01 -10.41
C PHE A 246 -7.35 -6.68 -11.31
N HIS A 247 -6.65 -5.56 -11.08
CA HIS A 247 -5.46 -5.17 -11.85
C HIS A 247 -4.30 -6.16 -11.63
N ASP A 248 -3.99 -6.46 -10.36
CA ASP A 248 -2.89 -7.37 -10.00
C ASP A 248 -3.22 -8.81 -10.42
N ALA A 249 -4.50 -9.21 -10.32
CA ALA A 249 -4.98 -10.48 -10.84
C ALA A 249 -4.74 -10.60 -12.36
N LEU A 250 -5.04 -9.54 -13.12
CA LEU A 250 -4.87 -9.48 -14.56
C LEU A 250 -3.42 -9.59 -14.97
N GLU A 251 -2.54 -8.76 -14.39
CA GLU A 251 -1.11 -8.77 -14.68
C GLU A 251 -0.50 -10.14 -14.36
N THR A 252 -0.85 -10.71 -13.20
CA THR A 252 -0.34 -12.01 -12.77
C THR A 252 -0.81 -13.13 -13.70
N ARG A 253 -2.10 -13.16 -14.08
CA ARG A 253 -2.62 -14.19 -15.00
C ARG A 253 -2.05 -14.05 -16.41
N GLN A 254 -1.79 -12.82 -16.88
CA GLN A 254 -1.12 -12.59 -18.17
C GLN A 254 0.32 -13.12 -18.16
N ARG A 255 1.05 -12.99 -17.04
CA ARG A 255 2.37 -13.61 -16.88
C ARG A 255 2.28 -15.14 -16.92
N ALA A 256 1.29 -15.74 -16.25
CA ALA A 256 1.05 -17.19 -16.32
C ALA A 256 0.78 -17.64 -17.77
N LEU A 257 -0.10 -16.92 -18.48
CA LEU A 257 -0.42 -17.18 -19.88
C LEU A 257 0.82 -17.10 -20.78
N SER A 258 1.68 -16.09 -20.60
CA SER A 258 2.92 -15.94 -21.37
C SER A 258 3.88 -17.13 -21.19
N LEU A 259 3.94 -17.70 -19.99
CA LEU A 259 4.74 -18.90 -19.72
C LEU A 259 4.08 -20.15 -20.33
N GLN A 260 2.77 -20.31 -20.15
CA GLN A 260 2.00 -21.40 -20.77
C GLN A 260 2.16 -21.41 -22.30
N SER A 261 2.11 -20.25 -22.96
CA SER A 261 2.30 -20.15 -24.41
C SER A 261 3.71 -20.51 -24.90
N LYS A 262 4.71 -20.53 -24.01
CA LYS A 262 6.07 -21.00 -24.32
C LYS A 262 6.24 -22.50 -24.10
N LEU A 263 5.47 -23.07 -23.17
CA LEU A 263 5.60 -24.45 -22.74
C LEU A 263 4.66 -25.40 -23.48
N TYR A 264 3.45 -24.94 -23.77
CA TYR A 264 2.38 -25.72 -24.36
C TYR A 264 2.06 -25.28 -25.80
N THR A 265 1.45 -26.18 -26.56
CA THR A 265 0.86 -25.84 -27.86
C THR A 265 -0.32 -24.88 -27.69
N SER A 266 -0.62 -24.08 -28.71
CA SER A 266 -1.63 -23.02 -28.64
C SER A 266 -3.06 -23.50 -28.37
N ASP A 267 -3.32 -24.78 -28.57
CA ASP A 267 -4.57 -25.49 -28.31
C ASP A 267 -4.60 -26.19 -26.95
N HIS A 268 -3.60 -25.99 -26.09
CA HIS A 268 -3.58 -26.60 -24.76
C HIS A 268 -4.67 -26.06 -23.86
N ILE A 269 -5.33 -26.94 -23.09
CA ILE A 269 -6.48 -26.57 -22.28
C ILE A 269 -6.17 -25.53 -21.20
N ASP A 270 -4.96 -25.54 -20.65
CA ASP A 270 -4.54 -24.57 -19.63
C ASP A 270 -4.42 -23.14 -20.17
N ILE A 271 -4.10 -22.99 -21.47
CA ILE A 271 -4.13 -21.69 -22.15
C ILE A 271 -5.58 -21.20 -22.19
N ALA A 272 -6.53 -22.06 -22.56
CA ALA A 272 -7.95 -21.71 -22.58
C ALA A 272 -8.49 -21.31 -21.20
N SER A 273 -8.08 -22.03 -20.14
CA SER A 273 -8.42 -21.69 -18.75
C SER A 273 -7.89 -20.31 -18.33
N SER A 274 -6.66 -19.98 -18.69
CA SER A 274 -6.09 -18.65 -18.44
C SER A 274 -6.78 -17.55 -19.24
N LEU A 275 -7.09 -17.79 -20.52
CA LEU A 275 -7.85 -16.86 -21.35
C LEU A 275 -9.26 -16.61 -20.81
N LEU A 276 -9.94 -17.67 -20.36
CA LEU A 276 -11.26 -17.56 -19.73
C LEU A 276 -11.20 -16.69 -18.48
N PHE A 277 -10.20 -16.88 -17.62
CA PHE A 277 -10.03 -16.08 -16.41
C PHE A 277 -9.75 -14.60 -16.73
N ILE A 278 -8.89 -14.33 -17.71
CA ILE A 278 -8.61 -12.96 -18.17
C ILE A 278 -9.87 -12.30 -18.73
N GLY A 279 -10.67 -13.00 -19.52
CA GLY A 279 -11.95 -12.49 -20.00
C GLY A 279 -12.93 -12.19 -18.85
N GLN A 280 -12.95 -13.01 -17.80
CA GLN A 280 -13.75 -12.74 -16.60
C GLN A 280 -13.29 -11.48 -15.87
N LEU A 281 -11.98 -11.28 -15.73
CA LEU A 281 -11.41 -10.07 -15.12
C LEU A 281 -11.83 -8.80 -15.88
N TYR A 282 -11.72 -8.81 -17.21
CA TYR A 282 -12.17 -7.69 -18.04
C TYR A 282 -13.68 -7.44 -17.93
N ARG A 283 -14.48 -8.51 -17.83
CA ARG A 283 -15.93 -8.40 -17.63
C ARG A 283 -16.26 -7.74 -16.30
N HIS A 284 -15.52 -8.08 -15.24
CA HIS A 284 -15.66 -7.45 -13.93
C HIS A 284 -15.29 -5.96 -13.94
N THR A 285 -14.32 -5.57 -14.76
CA THR A 285 -13.95 -4.16 -14.97
C THR A 285 -14.75 -3.47 -16.07
N LYS A 286 -15.87 -4.07 -16.54
CA LYS A 286 -16.75 -3.56 -17.62
C LYS A 286 -16.05 -3.29 -18.97
N ASN A 287 -14.90 -3.91 -19.22
CA ASN A 287 -14.25 -3.83 -20.52
C ASN A 287 -14.77 -4.95 -21.41
N TYR A 288 -15.97 -4.74 -21.97
CA TYR A 288 -16.69 -5.78 -22.71
C TYR A 288 -16.01 -6.15 -24.04
N ASP A 289 -15.37 -5.20 -24.71
CA ASP A 289 -14.60 -5.45 -25.94
C ASP A 289 -13.47 -6.46 -25.69
N GLN A 290 -12.64 -6.21 -24.67
CA GLN A 290 -11.57 -7.13 -24.31
C GLN A 290 -12.14 -8.47 -23.81
N THR A 291 -13.21 -8.45 -23.03
CA THR A 291 -13.90 -9.68 -22.59
C THR A 291 -14.22 -10.59 -23.77
N LEU A 292 -14.85 -10.05 -24.81
CA LEU A 292 -15.23 -10.80 -26.01
C LEU A 292 -14.01 -11.31 -26.76
N VAL A 293 -12.93 -10.55 -26.85
CA VAL A 293 -11.67 -11.02 -27.47
C VAL A 293 -11.15 -12.28 -26.76
N TYR A 294 -11.03 -12.25 -25.43
CA TYR A 294 -10.49 -13.38 -24.67
C TYR A 294 -11.45 -14.58 -24.63
N PHE A 295 -12.76 -14.36 -24.50
CA PHE A 295 -13.74 -15.45 -24.56
C PHE A 295 -13.77 -16.12 -25.93
N ASN A 296 -13.66 -15.36 -27.03
CA ASN A 296 -13.59 -15.94 -28.37
C ASN A 296 -12.28 -16.70 -28.62
N GLN A 297 -11.16 -16.29 -28.02
CA GLN A 297 -9.92 -17.07 -28.07
C GLN A 297 -10.06 -18.40 -27.31
N CYS A 298 -10.69 -18.39 -26.13
CA CYS A 298 -11.01 -19.60 -25.38
C CYS A 298 -11.95 -20.55 -26.16
N LEU A 299 -12.97 -19.99 -26.84
CA LEU A 299 -13.93 -20.75 -27.64
C LEU A 299 -13.29 -21.46 -28.85
N LYS A 300 -12.12 -21.01 -29.33
CA LYS A 300 -11.38 -21.73 -30.38
C LYS A 300 -10.66 -22.97 -29.86
N ILE A 301 -10.38 -23.04 -28.56
CA ILE A 301 -9.58 -24.11 -27.94
C ILE A 301 -10.47 -25.19 -27.30
N TYR A 302 -11.56 -24.78 -26.64
CA TYR A 302 -12.47 -25.71 -25.95
C TYR A 302 -13.03 -26.83 -26.85
N PRO A 303 -13.53 -26.57 -28.07
CA PRO A 303 -14.03 -27.64 -28.94
C PRO A 303 -12.96 -28.66 -29.34
N VAL A 304 -11.70 -28.22 -29.51
CA VAL A 304 -10.58 -29.09 -29.86
C VAL A 304 -10.26 -30.09 -28.76
N ASN A 305 -10.42 -29.69 -27.49
CA ASN A 305 -10.06 -30.52 -26.33
C ASN A 305 -11.23 -31.35 -25.78
N TYR A 306 -12.44 -30.82 -25.81
CA TYR A 306 -13.60 -31.45 -25.17
C TYR A 306 -14.67 -31.95 -26.13
N GLY A 307 -14.60 -31.59 -27.42
CA GLY A 307 -15.66 -31.79 -28.39
C GLY A 307 -16.75 -30.71 -28.32
N GLU A 308 -17.48 -30.52 -29.43
CA GLU A 308 -18.43 -29.41 -29.64
C GLU A 308 -19.59 -29.35 -28.64
N GLU A 309 -19.97 -30.47 -28.02
CA GLU A 309 -21.14 -30.58 -27.12
C GLU A 309 -20.79 -30.42 -25.63
N HIS A 310 -19.55 -30.04 -25.29
CA HIS A 310 -19.14 -29.94 -23.89
C HIS A 310 -19.89 -28.83 -23.13
N VAL A 311 -20.23 -29.09 -21.87
CA VAL A 311 -21.03 -28.15 -21.05
C VAL A 311 -20.33 -26.80 -20.87
N ASP A 312 -19.00 -26.79 -20.82
CA ASP A 312 -18.20 -25.56 -20.66
C ASP A 312 -18.27 -24.65 -21.89
N ILE A 313 -18.44 -25.23 -23.10
CA ILE A 313 -18.67 -24.46 -24.33
C ILE A 313 -20.02 -23.77 -24.24
N THR A 314 -21.05 -24.48 -23.79
CA THR A 314 -22.39 -23.91 -23.60
C THR A 314 -22.37 -22.77 -22.56
N GLN A 315 -21.64 -22.96 -21.47
CA GLN A 315 -21.46 -21.92 -20.45
C GLN A 315 -20.68 -20.70 -20.99
N LEU A 316 -19.64 -20.92 -21.79
CA LEU A 316 -18.86 -19.86 -22.42
C LEU A 316 -19.69 -19.06 -23.43
N LEU A 317 -20.46 -19.75 -24.28
CA LEU A 317 -21.39 -19.10 -25.22
C LEU A 317 -22.42 -18.24 -24.48
N ARG A 318 -22.98 -18.74 -23.38
CA ARG A 318 -23.88 -17.95 -22.53
C ARG A 318 -23.19 -16.72 -21.93
N LYS A 319 -21.93 -16.85 -21.48
CA LYS A 319 -21.15 -15.71 -20.98
C LYS A 319 -20.89 -14.68 -22.08
N ILE A 320 -20.61 -15.11 -23.31
CA ILE A 320 -20.45 -14.24 -24.48
C ILE A 320 -21.74 -13.50 -24.78
N GLU A 321 -22.88 -14.20 -24.87
CA GLU A 321 -24.19 -13.60 -25.12
C GLU A 321 -24.55 -12.54 -24.07
N LEU A 322 -24.37 -12.86 -22.79
CA LEU A 322 -24.60 -11.91 -21.70
C LEU A 322 -23.69 -10.68 -21.81
N THR A 323 -22.43 -10.86 -22.19
CA THR A 323 -21.46 -9.77 -22.36
C THR A 323 -21.86 -8.86 -23.52
N THR A 324 -22.28 -9.43 -24.64
CA THR A 324 -22.77 -8.68 -25.81
C THR A 324 -24.03 -7.88 -25.49
N ASN A 325 -24.97 -8.46 -24.73
CA ASN A 325 -26.17 -7.75 -24.31
C ASN A 325 -25.82 -6.57 -23.38
N GLN A 326 -24.93 -6.78 -22.40
CA GLN A 326 -24.46 -5.72 -21.50
C GLN A 326 -23.74 -4.58 -22.24
N MET A 327 -22.92 -4.93 -23.24
CA MET A 327 -22.24 -3.96 -24.10
C MET A 327 -23.22 -3.11 -24.92
N ASN A 328 -24.25 -3.74 -25.49
CA ASN A 328 -25.30 -3.06 -26.26
C ASN A 328 -26.17 -2.15 -25.37
N GLU A 329 -26.50 -2.58 -24.16
CA GLU A 329 -27.25 -1.77 -23.20
C GLU A 329 -26.48 -0.51 -22.78
N GLU A 330 -25.17 -0.59 -22.51
CA GLU A 330 -24.36 0.59 -22.17
C GLU A 330 -24.18 1.54 -23.38
N ALA A 331 -24.13 1.02 -24.61
CA ALA A 331 -24.09 1.84 -25.82
C ALA A 331 -25.38 2.66 -26.00
N ILE A 332 -26.55 2.09 -25.68
CA ILE A 332 -27.85 2.78 -25.78
C ILE A 332 -27.99 3.90 -24.73
N VAL A 333 -27.40 3.73 -23.54
CA VAL A 333 -27.43 4.73 -22.47
C VAL A 333 -26.45 5.89 -22.74
N GLY A 334 -25.32 5.62 -23.42
CA GLY A 334 -24.33 6.64 -23.79
C GLY A 334 -24.80 7.62 -24.88
N ASP A 335 -25.73 7.20 -25.76
CA ASP A 335 -26.32 8.02 -26.83
C ASP A 335 -27.59 8.77 -26.39
N GLY A 336 -27.90 8.77 -25.10
CA GLY A 336 -28.98 9.57 -24.51
C GLY A 336 -28.69 11.07 -24.59
N VAL A 337 -29.16 11.72 -25.66
CA VAL A 337 -29.29 13.18 -25.78
C VAL A 337 -29.87 13.75 -24.47
N PRO A 338 -29.22 14.73 -23.82
CA PRO A 338 -29.77 15.35 -22.63
C PRO A 338 -31.06 16.09 -23.02
N LEU A 339 -32.17 15.75 -22.35
CA LEU A 339 -33.43 16.50 -22.42
C LEU A 339 -33.29 17.90 -21.83
#